data_AF-A0A851D6V4-F1
#
_entry.id   AF-A0A851D6V4-F1
#
_cell.length_a   1.000
_cell.length_b   1.000
_cell.length_c   1.000
_cell.angle_alpha   90.00
_cell.angle_beta   90.00
_cell.angle_gamma   90.00
#
_symmetry.space_group_name_H-M   'P 1'
#
loop_
_entity.id
_entity.type
_entity.pdbx_description
1 polymer ?
#
loop_
_entity_poly.entity_id
_entity_poly.type
_entity_poly.pdbx_seq_one_letter_code
_entity_poly.pdbx_strand_id
1 'polypeptide(L)'
;LFFFFFFPLAVNTYLFMMQAQGIMIRENMRTIGAQVYEQVVRSAYAKRNSSVNDSDYPLDLNHNDTFLQATTFLPEDFTYFPNHTCPERLPSMKGPIDVNMSEITMEDIHQFFSKDPSIKLGGHWKPSDCLPRWKVAILIPFRNRYEHLPVLFRHLIPMLQRQRLQFAFYVVEQAGNQPFNRAMLFNVGFREAMKDLDWDCLIFHDVDHIPENDRNYYGCGQMPRHFAAKLDKYMYLLPYNEFFGGVSGLTVEQFKKINGFPNAFWGWGGEDDDLWNR
;
A
#
# COMPACT_ATOMS: atom_id res chain seq x y z
N LEU A 1 -9.86 1.62 18.87
CA LEU A 1 -8.38 1.69 18.78
C LEU A 1 -7.86 2.43 17.54
N PHE A 2 -8.66 2.72 16.52
CA PHE A 2 -8.23 3.35 15.26
C PHE A 2 -8.83 4.76 15.11
N PHE A 3 -8.08 5.71 14.54
CA PHE A 3 -8.63 7.02 14.19
C PHE A 3 -9.45 6.91 12.90
N PHE A 4 -10.74 7.21 13.00
CA PHE A 4 -11.58 7.51 11.84
C PHE A 4 -11.67 9.03 11.74
N PHE A 5 -11.02 9.60 10.72
CA PHE A 5 -11.18 11.03 10.44
C PHE A 5 -12.38 11.21 9.52
N PHE A 6 -13.42 11.86 10.07
CA PHE A 6 -14.61 12.26 9.33
C PHE A 6 -14.44 13.70 8.83
N PHE A 7 -14.44 13.90 7.51
CA PHE A 7 -14.39 15.24 6.93
C PHE A 7 -15.74 15.63 6.31
N PRO A 8 -16.51 16.56 6.90
CA PRO A 8 -17.69 17.13 6.26
C PRO A 8 -17.25 18.11 5.17
N LEU A 9 -17.42 17.75 3.89
CA LEU A 9 -17.24 18.65 2.77
C LEU A 9 -18.34 19.72 2.78
N ALA A 10 -18.07 20.92 3.31
CA ALA A 10 -18.85 22.12 3.01
C ALA A 10 -18.42 22.63 1.62
N VAL A 11 -19.16 22.22 0.59
CA VAL A 11 -18.82 22.47 -0.81
C VAL A 11 -19.26 23.86 -1.23
N ASN A 12 -18.31 24.72 -1.62
CA ASN A 12 -18.60 26.03 -2.20
C ASN A 12 -18.97 25.85 -3.68
N THR A 13 -20.25 26.03 -4.00
CA THR A 13 -20.89 25.76 -5.30
C THR A 13 -20.26 26.51 -6.48
N TYR A 14 -19.51 27.58 -6.24
CA TYR A 14 -18.85 28.38 -7.28
C TYR A 14 -17.61 27.72 -7.91
N LEU A 15 -16.93 26.80 -7.22
CA LEU A 15 -15.76 26.10 -7.78
C LEU A 15 -16.16 25.07 -8.85
N PHE A 16 -17.37 24.51 -8.73
CA PHE A 16 -17.90 23.50 -9.66
C PHE A 16 -18.20 24.06 -11.06
N MET A 17 -18.59 25.34 -11.18
CA MET A 17 -18.96 25.91 -12.49
C MET A 17 -17.75 26.12 -13.41
N MET A 18 -16.55 26.33 -12.85
CA MET A 18 -15.31 26.50 -13.63
C MET A 18 -14.57 25.18 -13.91
N GLN A 19 -14.99 24.05 -13.31
CA GLN A 19 -14.40 22.72 -13.54
C GLN A 19 -15.31 21.77 -14.32
N ALA A 20 -16.53 22.22 -14.66
CA ALA A 20 -17.53 21.49 -15.45
C ALA A 20 -17.20 21.37 -16.96
N GLN A 21 -15.92 21.44 -17.36
CA GLN A 21 -15.46 20.95 -18.68
C GLN A 21 -15.07 19.45 -18.66
N GLY A 22 -15.15 18.77 -17.51
CA GLY A 22 -14.80 17.34 -17.37
C GLY A 22 -15.90 16.32 -17.74
N ILE A 23 -17.00 16.73 -18.39
CA ILE A 23 -18.13 15.83 -18.71
C ILE A 23 -17.78 14.83 -19.86
N MET A 24 -16.64 14.97 -20.51
CA MET A 24 -16.14 14.05 -21.54
C MET A 24 -15.30 12.87 -21.02
N ILE A 25 -15.05 12.75 -19.71
CA ILE A 25 -14.09 11.76 -19.16
C ILE A 25 -14.76 10.42 -18.79
N ARG A 26 -16.10 10.39 -18.66
CA ARG A 26 -16.82 9.22 -18.15
C ARG A 26 -16.87 8.03 -19.13
N GLU A 27 -16.87 8.28 -20.43
CA GLU A 27 -16.83 7.20 -21.44
C GLU A 27 -15.40 6.69 -21.66
N ASN A 28 -14.37 7.56 -21.60
CA ASN A 28 -12.97 7.14 -21.73
C ASN A 28 -12.51 6.22 -20.57
N MET A 29 -13.03 6.40 -19.35
CA MET A 29 -12.62 5.63 -18.17
C MET A 29 -13.07 4.15 -18.16
N ARG A 30 -14.26 3.83 -18.70
CA ARG A 30 -14.65 2.41 -18.90
C ARG A 30 -13.74 1.72 -19.90
N THR A 31 -13.29 2.46 -20.90
CA THR A 31 -12.37 2.00 -21.94
C THR A 31 -10.98 1.74 -21.36
N ILE A 32 -10.47 2.60 -20.46
CA ILE A 32 -9.14 2.43 -19.84
C ILE A 32 -9.05 1.16 -19.00
N GLY A 33 -10.02 0.88 -18.11
CA GLY A 33 -10.00 -0.35 -17.29
C GLY A 33 -10.04 -1.64 -18.14
N ALA A 34 -10.81 -1.62 -19.24
CA ALA A 34 -10.84 -2.73 -20.20
C ALA A 34 -9.54 -2.82 -21.02
N GLN A 35 -8.96 -1.69 -21.43
CA GLN A 35 -7.70 -1.62 -22.17
C GLN A 35 -6.52 -2.11 -21.34
N VAL A 36 -6.47 -1.78 -20.04
CA VAL A 36 -5.43 -2.27 -19.12
C VAL A 36 -5.51 -3.78 -18.97
N TYR A 37 -6.72 -4.33 -18.79
CA TYR A 37 -6.92 -5.78 -18.74
C TYR A 37 -6.54 -6.45 -20.06
N GLU A 38 -6.96 -5.87 -21.19
CA GLU A 38 -6.61 -6.37 -22.52
C GLU A 38 -5.10 -6.32 -22.78
N GLN A 39 -4.41 -5.27 -22.35
CA GLN A 39 -2.96 -5.13 -22.45
C GLN A 39 -2.22 -6.16 -21.59
N VAL A 40 -2.68 -6.43 -20.36
CA VAL A 40 -2.16 -7.51 -19.52
C VAL A 40 -2.33 -8.86 -20.21
N VAL A 41 -3.52 -9.13 -20.75
CA VAL A 41 -3.80 -10.38 -21.46
C VAL A 41 -2.92 -10.50 -22.72
N ARG A 42 -2.83 -9.45 -23.54
CA ARG A 42 -1.98 -9.42 -24.75
C ARG A 42 -0.50 -9.59 -24.41
N SER A 43 0.00 -8.94 -23.35
CA SER A 43 1.38 -9.10 -22.91
C SER A 43 1.67 -10.49 -22.37
N ALA A 44 0.72 -11.11 -21.65
CA ALA A 44 0.81 -12.50 -21.21
C ALA A 44 0.87 -13.47 -22.39
N TYR A 45 0.04 -13.27 -23.42
CA TYR A 45 0.09 -14.05 -24.67
C TYR A 45 1.35 -13.78 -25.49
N ALA A 46 1.81 -12.53 -25.57
CA ALA A 46 3.06 -12.19 -26.26
C ALA A 46 4.26 -12.86 -25.58
N LYS A 47 4.29 -12.89 -24.25
CA LYS A 47 5.33 -13.58 -23.46
C LYS A 47 5.28 -15.10 -23.64
N ARG A 48 4.09 -15.66 -23.87
CA ARG A 48 3.86 -17.08 -24.17
C ARG A 48 4.17 -17.46 -25.62
N ASN A 49 4.11 -16.50 -26.55
CA ASN A 49 4.46 -16.70 -27.95
C ASN A 49 5.94 -16.36 -28.24
N SER A 50 6.56 -15.50 -27.43
CA SER A 50 8.00 -15.24 -27.47
C SER A 50 8.82 -16.37 -26.84
N SER A 51 8.21 -17.24 -26.03
CA SER A 51 8.85 -18.43 -25.46
C SER A 51 9.00 -19.60 -26.44
N VAL A 52 8.95 -19.35 -27.76
CA VAL A 52 9.23 -20.37 -28.79
C VAL A 52 10.70 -20.36 -29.24
N ASN A 53 11.51 -19.36 -28.88
CA ASN A 53 12.95 -19.32 -29.22
C ASN A 53 13.82 -18.76 -28.07
N ASP A 54 13.70 -19.34 -26.88
CA ASP A 54 14.79 -19.24 -25.89
C ASP A 54 14.89 -20.57 -25.14
N SER A 55 15.73 -21.44 -25.68
CA SER A 55 16.19 -22.66 -25.02
C SER A 55 17.21 -22.26 -23.95
N ASP A 56 16.78 -22.25 -22.68
CA ASP A 56 17.45 -22.96 -21.57
C ASP A 56 16.82 -22.55 -20.22
N TYR A 57 16.09 -23.49 -19.61
CA TYR A 57 16.40 -24.08 -18.29
C TYR A 57 15.23 -25.00 -17.90
N PRO A 58 15.42 -26.33 -17.89
CA PRO A 58 14.43 -27.26 -17.37
C PRO A 58 14.19 -27.01 -15.89
N LEU A 59 12.93 -27.18 -15.46
CA LEU A 59 12.55 -27.37 -14.06
C LEU A 59 13.17 -28.68 -13.55
N ASP A 60 14.41 -28.62 -13.07
CA ASP A 60 15.04 -29.73 -12.35
C ASP A 60 14.61 -29.72 -10.87
N LEU A 61 13.54 -30.49 -10.61
CA LEU A 61 13.28 -31.10 -9.31
C LEU A 61 14.28 -32.25 -9.10
N ASN A 62 15.50 -31.93 -8.67
CA ASN A 62 16.40 -32.77 -7.84
C ASN A 62 17.85 -32.27 -7.97
N HIS A 63 18.29 -31.44 -7.03
CA HIS A 63 19.72 -31.36 -6.74
C HIS A 63 19.92 -31.20 -5.23
N ASN A 64 20.54 -32.23 -4.68
CA ASN A 64 20.97 -32.35 -3.29
C ASN A 64 22.28 -31.58 -3.11
N ASP A 65 22.26 -30.27 -3.40
CA ASP A 65 23.42 -29.39 -3.27
C ASP A 65 23.31 -28.55 -2.00
N THR A 66 24.11 -28.95 -1.02
CA THR A 66 24.47 -28.19 0.18
C THR A 66 25.32 -26.97 -0.17
N PHE A 67 24.79 -26.06 -0.98
CA PHE A 67 25.26 -24.69 -1.06
C PHE A 67 24.30 -23.83 -0.23
N LEU A 68 24.72 -23.55 1.00
CA LEU A 68 24.10 -22.52 1.84
C LEU A 68 24.11 -21.20 1.05
N GLN A 69 23.01 -20.88 0.37
CA GLN A 69 22.74 -19.53 -0.08
C GLN A 69 22.78 -18.66 1.16
N ALA A 70 23.84 -17.86 1.31
CA ALA A 70 23.92 -16.88 2.38
C ALA A 70 22.70 -15.97 2.26
N THR A 71 21.73 -16.18 3.13
CA THR A 71 20.53 -15.36 3.17
C THR A 71 20.98 -13.95 3.51
N THR A 72 20.58 -12.96 2.72
CA THR A 72 20.78 -11.52 3.08
C THR A 72 19.99 -11.09 4.33
N PHE A 73 19.34 -12.04 4.99
CA PHE A 73 18.59 -11.87 6.22
C PHE A 73 19.51 -12.24 7.39
N LEU A 74 19.34 -11.51 8.48
CA LEU A 74 20.09 -11.79 9.70
C LEU A 74 19.74 -13.18 10.25
N PRO A 75 20.63 -13.79 11.05
CA PRO A 75 20.37 -15.09 11.66
C PRO A 75 19.29 -14.97 12.75
N GLU A 76 18.62 -16.08 13.07
CA GLU A 76 17.47 -16.09 14.02
C GLU A 76 17.86 -15.63 15.44
N ASP A 77 19.11 -15.80 15.82
CA ASP A 77 19.69 -15.39 17.11
C ASP A 77 20.18 -13.93 17.12
N PHE A 78 19.88 -13.15 16.08
CA PHE A 78 20.24 -11.73 16.04
C PHE A 78 19.62 -10.97 17.22
N THR A 79 20.49 -10.36 18.03
CA THR A 79 20.09 -9.59 19.20
C THR A 79 19.87 -8.13 18.82
N TYR A 80 18.67 -7.61 19.09
CA TYR A 80 18.35 -6.20 18.92
C TYR A 80 18.89 -5.37 20.09
N PHE A 81 19.25 -4.12 19.79
CA PHE A 81 19.70 -3.18 20.81
C PHE A 81 18.81 -1.93 20.77
N PRO A 82 18.26 -1.49 21.93
CA PRO A 82 17.30 -0.37 21.97
C PRO A 82 17.81 0.94 21.37
N ASN A 83 19.12 1.15 21.35
CA ASN A 83 19.77 2.37 20.84
C ASN A 83 20.27 2.23 19.39
N HIS A 84 20.09 1.07 18.76
CA HIS A 84 20.50 0.84 17.38
C HIS A 84 19.30 0.80 16.44
N THR A 85 19.49 1.26 15.22
CA THR A 85 18.46 1.21 14.18
C THR A 85 18.10 -0.23 13.84
N CYS A 86 16.81 -0.53 13.73
CA CYS A 86 16.32 -1.83 13.32
C CYS A 86 16.84 -2.18 11.91
N PRO A 87 17.30 -3.43 11.69
CA PRO A 87 17.62 -3.93 10.37
C PRO A 87 16.42 -3.87 9.41
N GLU A 88 16.67 -3.70 8.11
CA GLU A 88 15.61 -3.71 7.10
C GLU A 88 15.19 -5.14 6.72
N ARG A 89 16.12 -6.09 6.78
CA ARG A 89 15.89 -7.52 6.49
C ARG A 89 15.98 -8.32 7.77
N LEU A 90 14.82 -8.63 8.34
CA LEU A 90 14.71 -9.24 9.65
C LEU A 90 14.52 -10.76 9.54
N PRO A 91 15.07 -11.56 10.47
CA PRO A 91 14.86 -13.01 10.50
C PRO A 91 13.38 -13.38 10.66
N SER A 92 12.58 -12.49 11.29
CA SER A 92 11.14 -12.64 11.48
C SER A 92 10.32 -12.59 10.18
N MET A 93 10.90 -12.13 9.07
CA MET A 93 10.22 -12.02 7.76
C MET A 93 10.26 -13.37 7.02
N LYS A 94 9.19 -14.15 7.18
CA LYS A 94 9.09 -15.55 6.73
C LYS A 94 8.91 -15.68 5.22
N GLY A 95 8.56 -14.59 4.52
CA GLY A 95 8.25 -14.61 3.10
C GLY A 95 6.74 -14.70 2.87
N PRO A 96 6.25 -15.68 2.07
CA PRO A 96 4.83 -15.83 1.78
C PRO A 96 3.95 -15.85 3.04
N ILE A 97 2.84 -15.11 3.00
CA ILE A 97 1.82 -15.02 4.04
C ILE A 97 0.60 -15.80 3.54
N ASP A 98 -0.01 -16.61 4.42
CA ASP A 98 -1.31 -17.22 4.13
C ASP A 98 -2.42 -16.15 4.22
N VAL A 99 -3.00 -15.81 3.07
CA VAL A 99 -3.98 -14.73 2.96
C VAL A 99 -5.39 -15.24 3.25
N ASN A 100 -5.83 -15.04 4.48
CA ASN A 100 -7.20 -15.32 4.89
C ASN A 100 -8.17 -14.17 4.55
N MET A 101 -8.98 -14.34 3.49
CA MET A 101 -10.01 -13.40 3.04
C MET A 101 -11.39 -13.62 3.67
N SER A 102 -11.54 -14.53 4.63
CA SER A 102 -12.81 -14.75 5.33
C SER A 102 -13.22 -13.50 6.10
N GLU A 103 -14.52 -13.18 6.06
CA GLU A 103 -15.08 -12.01 6.73
C GLU A 103 -14.75 -12.00 8.23
N ILE A 104 -14.52 -10.79 8.76
CA ILE A 104 -14.29 -10.55 10.18
C ILE A 104 -14.80 -9.18 10.54
N THR A 105 -15.37 -9.07 11.74
CA THR A 105 -15.89 -7.81 12.20
C THR A 105 -14.75 -6.94 12.75
N MET A 106 -14.97 -5.63 12.75
CA MET A 106 -14.04 -4.69 13.37
C MET A 106 -13.92 -4.93 14.90
N GLU A 107 -14.96 -5.47 15.52
CA GLU A 107 -14.96 -5.85 16.94
C GLU A 107 -14.00 -7.01 17.20
N ASP A 108 -14.03 -8.05 16.36
CA ASP A 108 -13.10 -9.18 16.48
C ASP A 108 -11.64 -8.72 16.29
N ILE A 109 -11.38 -7.81 15.36
CA ILE A 109 -10.06 -7.18 15.18
C ILE A 109 -9.66 -6.42 16.44
N HIS A 110 -10.56 -5.63 17.01
CA HIS A 110 -10.28 -4.91 18.24
C HIS A 110 -9.99 -5.86 19.42
N GLN A 111 -10.76 -6.94 19.56
CA GLN A 111 -10.56 -7.96 20.59
C GLN A 111 -9.23 -8.71 20.37
N PHE A 112 -8.87 -9.01 19.13
CA PHE A 112 -7.63 -9.70 18.79
C PHE A 112 -6.42 -8.85 19.18
N PHE A 113 -6.40 -7.57 18.78
CA PHE A 113 -5.27 -6.67 18.99
C PHE A 113 -5.26 -5.97 20.37
N SER A 114 -6.38 -5.92 21.10
CA SER A 114 -6.40 -5.38 22.47
C SER A 114 -5.60 -6.25 23.47
N LYS A 115 -5.34 -7.51 23.11
CA LYS A 115 -4.45 -8.41 23.87
C LYS A 115 -2.98 -7.99 23.79
N ASP A 116 -2.59 -7.23 22.77
CA ASP A 116 -1.24 -6.72 22.61
C ASP A 116 -1.13 -5.31 23.23
N PRO A 117 -0.52 -5.16 24.42
CA PRO A 117 -0.40 -3.86 25.08
C PRO A 117 0.54 -2.88 24.35
N SER A 118 1.30 -3.35 23.35
CA SER A 118 2.20 -2.53 22.56
C SER A 118 1.47 -1.69 21.51
N ILE A 119 0.28 -2.12 21.08
CA ILE A 119 -0.57 -1.33 20.17
C ILE A 119 -1.30 -0.27 21.00
N LYS A 120 -1.04 0.99 20.68
CA LYS A 120 -1.65 2.15 21.34
C LYS A 120 -2.87 2.65 20.58
N LEU A 121 -3.58 3.59 21.21
CA LEU A 121 -4.70 4.29 20.59
C LEU A 121 -4.29 4.90 19.24
N GLY A 122 -5.22 4.93 18.29
CA GLY A 122 -4.97 5.36 16.91
C GLY A 122 -4.33 4.29 16.02
N GLY A 123 -4.10 3.08 16.53
CA GLY A 123 -3.37 2.03 15.81
C GLY A 123 -1.86 2.29 15.78
N HIS A 124 -1.36 3.08 16.74
CA HIS A 124 0.06 3.38 16.85
C HIS A 124 0.81 2.17 17.39
N TRP A 125 1.92 1.83 16.75
CA TRP A 125 2.84 0.82 17.24
C TRP A 125 4.28 1.26 17.00
N LYS A 126 5.19 0.88 17.89
CA LYS A 126 6.63 1.04 17.71
C LYS A 126 7.39 -0.11 18.38
N PRO A 127 8.51 -0.56 17.81
CA PRO A 127 9.37 -1.54 18.47
C PRO A 127 9.95 -0.95 19.77
N SER A 128 10.13 -1.80 20.79
CA SER A 128 10.75 -1.44 22.08
C SER A 128 12.21 -1.89 22.21
N ASP A 129 12.65 -2.75 21.32
CA ASP A 129 13.94 -3.45 21.34
C ASP A 129 14.96 -2.89 20.33
N CYS A 130 14.55 -1.99 19.43
CA CYS A 130 15.42 -1.22 18.53
C CYS A 130 14.77 0.10 18.11
N LEU A 131 15.57 1.02 17.57
CA LEU A 131 15.07 2.27 16.99
C LEU A 131 14.48 1.98 15.59
N PRO A 132 13.20 2.27 15.33
CA PRO A 132 12.60 2.00 14.03
C PRO A 132 13.34 2.78 12.93
N ARG A 133 13.61 2.11 11.80
CA ARG A 133 14.24 2.77 10.64
C ARG A 133 13.34 3.82 10.01
N TRP A 134 12.03 3.56 10.01
CA TRP A 134 11.02 4.45 9.46
C TRP A 134 9.86 4.61 10.45
N LYS A 135 9.45 5.86 10.66
CA LYS A 135 8.10 6.20 11.12
C LYS A 135 7.20 6.30 9.90
N VAL A 136 6.19 5.44 9.82
CA VAL A 136 5.32 5.25 8.65
C VAL A 136 3.87 5.62 8.95
N ALA A 137 3.33 6.60 8.24
CA ALA A 137 1.88 6.85 8.20
C ALA A 137 1.25 6.05 7.07
N ILE A 138 0.37 5.11 7.39
CA ILE A 138 -0.41 4.36 6.38
C ILE A 138 -1.74 5.10 6.16
N LEU A 139 -1.87 5.71 4.99
CA LEU A 139 -3.04 6.49 4.59
C LEU A 139 -3.96 5.59 3.76
N ILE A 140 -5.22 5.46 4.19
CA ILE A 140 -6.21 4.59 3.57
C ILE A 140 -7.42 5.44 3.17
N PRO A 141 -7.66 5.68 1.87
CA PRO A 141 -8.82 6.42 1.41
C PRO A 141 -10.03 5.49 1.53
N PHE A 142 -11.11 5.96 2.13
CA PHE A 142 -12.19 5.08 2.54
C PHE A 142 -13.58 5.66 2.25
N ARG A 143 -14.51 4.79 1.83
CA ARG A 143 -15.95 5.02 1.86
C ARG A 143 -16.69 3.71 1.65
N ASN A 144 -17.59 3.35 2.57
CA ASN A 144 -18.48 2.18 2.44
C ASN A 144 -17.76 0.85 2.12
N ARG A 145 -16.56 0.62 2.67
CA ARG A 145 -15.78 -0.62 2.50
C ARG A 145 -15.55 -1.35 3.84
N TYR A 146 -16.58 -1.35 4.68
CA TYR A 146 -16.53 -1.83 6.07
C TYR A 146 -16.14 -3.30 6.21
N GLU A 147 -16.39 -4.14 5.19
CA GLU A 147 -15.98 -5.54 5.15
C GLU A 147 -14.48 -5.73 4.81
N HIS A 148 -13.88 -4.79 4.07
CA HIS A 148 -12.49 -4.91 3.62
C HIS A 148 -11.51 -4.45 4.70
N LEU A 149 -11.84 -3.38 5.42
CA LEU A 149 -10.94 -2.75 6.39
C LEU A 149 -10.51 -3.71 7.53
N PRO A 150 -11.41 -4.52 8.13
CA PRO A 150 -11.00 -5.51 9.13
C PRO A 150 -10.07 -6.58 8.57
N VAL A 151 -10.31 -7.05 7.34
CA VAL A 151 -9.44 -8.02 6.65
C VAL A 151 -8.06 -7.42 6.41
N LEU A 152 -7.99 -6.15 5.98
CA LEU A 152 -6.73 -5.43 5.85
C LEU A 152 -5.95 -5.39 7.18
N PHE A 153 -6.60 -5.00 8.28
CA PHE A 153 -5.94 -4.90 9.58
C PHE A 153 -5.48 -6.26 10.13
N ARG A 154 -6.24 -7.32 9.88
CA ARG A 154 -5.85 -8.69 10.25
C ARG A 154 -4.46 -9.05 9.72
N HIS A 155 -4.13 -8.62 8.50
CA HIS A 155 -2.90 -9.02 7.83
C HIS A 155 -1.80 -7.98 7.95
N LEU A 156 -2.16 -6.70 7.81
CA LEU A 156 -1.20 -5.61 7.73
C LEU A 156 -0.57 -5.33 9.10
N ILE A 157 -1.33 -5.37 10.20
CA ILE A 157 -0.79 -5.10 11.54
C ILE A 157 0.32 -6.09 11.91
N PRO A 158 0.12 -7.42 11.88
CA PRO A 158 1.18 -8.36 12.23
C PRO A 158 2.37 -8.29 11.27
N MET A 159 2.14 -8.01 9.99
CA MET A 159 3.22 -7.83 9.01
C MET A 159 4.10 -6.63 9.38
N LEU A 160 3.51 -5.46 9.63
CA LEU A 160 4.26 -4.25 9.97
C LEU A 160 5.01 -4.38 11.31
N GLN A 161 4.42 -5.08 12.29
CA GLN A 161 5.10 -5.43 13.54
C GLN A 161 6.34 -6.31 13.29
N ARG A 162 6.22 -7.34 12.44
CA ARG A 162 7.36 -8.20 12.04
C ARG A 162 8.45 -7.43 11.29
N GLN A 163 8.09 -6.36 10.59
CA GLN A 163 9.00 -5.43 9.90
C GLN A 163 9.61 -4.37 10.83
N ARG A 164 9.25 -4.35 12.13
CA ARG A 164 9.80 -3.40 13.13
C ARG A 164 9.68 -1.92 12.72
N LEU A 165 8.61 -1.59 12.01
CA LEU A 165 8.28 -0.21 11.64
C LEU A 165 7.61 0.50 12.81
N GLN A 166 7.86 1.80 13.02
CA GLN A 166 6.91 2.58 13.82
C GLN A 166 5.80 3.03 12.89
N PHE A 167 4.54 2.76 13.21
CA PHE A 167 3.45 3.06 12.29
C PHE A 167 2.16 3.48 12.99
N ALA A 168 1.28 4.13 12.23
CA ALA A 168 -0.11 4.36 12.57
C ALA A 168 -0.98 4.33 11.29
N PHE A 169 -2.27 4.08 11.46
CA PHE A 169 -3.23 4.03 10.36
C PHE A 169 -4.13 5.26 10.36
N TYR A 170 -4.29 5.87 9.18
CA TYR A 170 -5.18 6.99 8.95
C TYR A 170 -6.21 6.59 7.91
N VAL A 171 -7.38 6.18 8.40
CA VAL A 171 -8.54 5.88 7.55
C VAL A 171 -9.25 7.19 7.26
N VAL A 172 -9.16 7.65 6.02
CA VAL A 172 -9.66 8.95 5.56
C VAL A 172 -10.99 8.75 4.86
N GLU A 173 -12.08 8.96 5.60
CA GLU A 173 -13.43 8.72 5.08
C GLU A 173 -13.96 9.92 4.28
N GLN A 174 -14.40 9.67 3.04
CA GLN A 174 -15.09 10.68 2.24
C GLN A 174 -16.58 10.74 2.59
N ALA A 175 -17.00 11.81 3.25
CA ALA A 175 -18.41 12.05 3.51
C ALA A 175 -19.19 12.47 2.24
N GLY A 176 -20.49 12.18 2.23
CA GLY A 176 -21.41 12.57 1.18
C GLY A 176 -21.38 11.68 -0.07
N ASN A 177 -22.18 12.08 -1.07
CA ASN A 177 -22.53 11.24 -2.22
C ASN A 177 -21.81 11.61 -3.52
N GLN A 178 -20.84 12.54 -3.47
CA GLN A 178 -20.05 12.91 -4.63
C GLN A 178 -19.19 11.73 -5.12
N PRO A 179 -18.72 11.71 -6.38
CA PRO A 179 -17.76 10.71 -6.83
C PRO A 179 -16.58 10.57 -5.87
N PHE A 180 -16.04 9.37 -5.72
CA PHE A 180 -14.92 9.14 -4.82
C PHE A 180 -13.67 9.84 -5.37
N ASN A 181 -12.90 10.52 -4.53
CA ASN A 181 -11.67 11.21 -4.93
C ASN A 181 -10.51 10.68 -4.10
N ARG A 182 -9.96 9.56 -4.56
CA ARG A 182 -8.89 8.80 -3.89
C ARG A 182 -7.65 9.65 -3.64
N ALA A 183 -7.17 10.34 -4.66
CA ALA A 183 -5.99 11.21 -4.60
C ALA A 183 -6.15 12.37 -3.61
N MET A 184 -7.29 13.06 -3.61
CA MET A 184 -7.57 14.13 -2.65
C MET A 184 -7.57 13.60 -1.21
N LEU A 185 -8.13 12.41 -0.97
CA LEU A 185 -8.15 11.81 0.38
C LEU A 185 -6.74 11.49 0.88
N PHE A 186 -5.80 11.12 0.01
CA PHE A 186 -4.39 11.00 0.41
C PHE A 186 -3.77 12.33 0.80
N ASN A 187 -4.05 13.41 0.06
CA ASN A 187 -3.58 14.74 0.43
C ASN A 187 -4.15 15.18 1.79
N VAL A 188 -5.42 14.89 2.06
CA VAL A 188 -6.05 15.12 3.38
C VAL A 188 -5.38 14.26 4.44
N GLY A 189 -5.22 12.95 4.19
CA GLY A 189 -4.57 12.02 5.09
C GLY A 189 -3.16 12.44 5.46
N PHE A 190 -2.36 12.89 4.50
CA PHE A 190 -1.04 13.47 4.73
C PHE A 190 -1.11 14.66 5.68
N ARG A 191 -1.99 15.63 5.41
CA ARG A 191 -2.11 16.83 6.24
C ARG A 191 -2.54 16.52 7.67
N GLU A 192 -3.43 15.55 7.87
CA GLU A 192 -3.88 15.15 9.21
C GLU A 192 -2.82 14.31 9.93
N ALA A 193 -2.17 13.36 9.24
CA ALA A 193 -1.11 12.54 9.82
C ALA A 193 0.07 13.39 10.33
N MET A 194 0.46 14.43 9.59
CA MET A 194 1.55 15.33 10.00
C MET A 194 1.21 16.21 11.22
N LYS A 195 -0.05 16.28 11.67
CA LYS A 195 -0.41 16.95 12.94
C LYS A 195 -0.23 16.05 14.15
N ASP A 196 -0.21 14.75 13.94
CA ASP A 196 -0.16 13.73 14.98
C ASP A 196 1.29 13.36 15.33
N LEU A 197 2.10 13.05 14.31
CA LEU A 197 3.54 12.80 14.48
C LEU A 197 4.32 13.40 13.30
N ASP A 198 5.58 13.73 13.54
CA ASP A 198 6.54 13.99 12.47
C ASP A 198 6.92 12.66 11.78
N TRP A 199 6.09 12.21 10.83
CA TRP A 199 6.31 10.97 10.09
C TRP A 199 7.44 11.11 9.08
N ASP A 200 8.17 10.03 8.80
CA ASP A 200 9.26 10.03 7.82
C ASP A 200 8.76 9.56 6.44
N CYS A 201 7.85 8.60 6.44
CA CYS A 201 7.39 7.84 5.29
C CYS A 201 5.86 7.80 5.23
N LEU A 202 5.31 8.01 4.04
CA LEU A 202 3.89 7.93 3.74
C LEU A 202 3.65 6.70 2.87
N ILE A 203 2.71 5.85 3.27
CA ILE A 203 2.25 4.72 2.47
C ILE A 203 0.81 5.00 2.06
N PHE A 204 0.59 5.12 0.76
CA PHE A 204 -0.71 5.35 0.15
C PHE A 204 -1.29 3.98 -0.19
N HIS A 205 -2.34 3.58 0.52
CA HIS A 205 -2.76 2.19 0.56
C HIS A 205 -4.26 2.04 0.26
N ASP A 206 -4.58 1.37 -0.84
CA ASP A 206 -5.95 0.98 -1.14
C ASP A 206 -6.45 -0.06 -0.13
N VAL A 207 -7.70 0.08 0.34
CA VAL A 207 -8.24 -0.75 1.43
C VAL A 207 -8.38 -2.23 1.08
N ASP A 208 -8.41 -2.56 -0.21
CA ASP A 208 -8.62 -3.91 -0.75
C ASP A 208 -7.35 -4.60 -1.27
N HIS A 209 -6.17 -4.02 -1.01
CA HIS A 209 -4.90 -4.62 -1.38
C HIS A 209 -4.26 -5.32 -0.18
N ILE A 210 -3.95 -6.61 -0.29
CA ILE A 210 -3.42 -7.38 0.83
C ILE A 210 -2.03 -7.92 0.44
N PRO A 211 -0.97 -7.64 1.22
CA PRO A 211 0.35 -8.17 0.91
C PRO A 211 0.39 -9.68 1.14
N GLU A 212 0.87 -10.41 0.13
CA GLU A 212 1.03 -11.87 0.21
C GLU A 212 2.43 -12.29 0.66
N ASN A 213 3.32 -11.35 0.94
CA ASN A 213 4.70 -11.64 1.32
C ASN A 213 5.24 -10.58 2.28
N ASP A 214 5.61 -10.99 3.50
CA ASP A 214 6.09 -10.06 4.53
C ASP A 214 7.49 -9.53 4.27
N ARG A 215 8.19 -10.04 3.24
CA ARG A 215 9.46 -9.48 2.74
C ARG A 215 9.26 -8.25 1.88
N ASN A 216 8.03 -7.92 1.50
CA ASN A 216 7.70 -6.61 0.95
C ASN A 216 7.71 -5.57 2.08
N TYR A 217 8.90 -5.04 2.40
CA TYR A 217 9.12 -4.12 3.51
C TYR A 217 8.45 -2.75 3.32
N TYR A 218 7.45 -2.39 4.15
CA TYR A 218 6.65 -1.15 4.04
C TYR A 218 7.37 0.11 4.58
N GLY A 219 8.68 0.18 4.37
CA GLY A 219 9.48 1.39 4.56
C GLY A 219 9.78 2.08 3.23
N CYS A 220 9.97 3.39 3.29
CA CYS A 220 10.36 4.20 2.14
C CYS A 220 11.84 3.98 1.76
N GLY A 221 12.27 4.61 0.67
CA GLY A 221 13.65 4.60 0.20
C GLY A 221 14.04 5.91 -0.46
N GLN A 222 15.20 5.91 -1.11
CA GLN A 222 15.72 7.08 -1.83
C GLN A 222 14.87 7.45 -3.05
N MET A 223 14.15 6.47 -3.61
CA MET A 223 13.18 6.65 -4.70
C MET A 223 11.76 6.34 -4.19
N PRO A 224 10.71 6.95 -4.77
CA PRO A 224 9.33 6.50 -4.59
C PRO A 224 9.22 5.00 -4.83
N ARG A 225 8.45 4.32 -3.99
CA ARG A 225 8.35 2.85 -3.98
C ARG A 225 6.95 2.41 -4.39
N HIS A 226 6.88 1.48 -5.33
CA HIS A 226 5.64 0.78 -5.69
C HIS A 226 5.60 -0.59 -4.99
N PHE A 227 4.63 -0.81 -4.11
CA PHE A 227 4.48 -2.06 -3.36
C PHE A 227 3.54 -3.05 -4.06
N ALA A 228 2.59 -2.54 -4.85
CA ALA A 228 1.57 -3.28 -5.57
C ALA A 228 1.98 -3.66 -7.00
N ALA A 229 3.25 -4.03 -7.21
CA ALA A 229 3.80 -4.29 -8.55
C ALA A 229 3.32 -5.62 -9.18
N LYS A 230 2.83 -6.55 -8.36
CA LYS A 230 2.35 -7.88 -8.79
C LYS A 230 1.02 -8.19 -8.11
N LEU A 231 -0.08 -7.80 -8.74
CA LEU A 231 -1.42 -8.01 -8.22
C LEU A 231 -2.05 -9.26 -8.83
N ASP A 232 -2.75 -10.04 -8.02
CA ASP A 232 -3.50 -11.24 -8.39
C ASP A 232 -4.51 -10.97 -9.52
N LYS A 233 -5.23 -9.84 -9.45
CA LYS A 233 -6.18 -9.36 -10.45
C LYS A 233 -5.56 -9.18 -11.85
N TYR A 234 -4.25 -8.95 -11.90
CA TYR A 234 -3.48 -8.85 -13.13
C TYR A 234 -2.58 -10.06 -13.36
N MET A 235 -2.92 -11.22 -12.77
CA MET A 235 -2.14 -12.46 -12.87
C MET A 235 -0.67 -12.30 -12.45
N TYR A 236 -0.42 -11.44 -11.47
CA TYR A 236 0.92 -11.07 -10.99
C TYR A 236 1.82 -10.45 -12.06
N LEU A 237 1.22 -9.86 -13.11
CA LEU A 237 1.90 -9.07 -14.12
C LEU A 237 1.66 -7.58 -13.86
N LEU A 238 2.72 -6.79 -14.04
CA LEU A 238 2.59 -5.33 -14.01
C LEU A 238 1.82 -4.88 -15.26
N PRO A 239 0.73 -4.09 -15.14
CA PRO A 239 -0.09 -3.75 -16.29
C PRO A 239 0.63 -2.95 -17.39
N TYR A 240 1.44 -2.00 -16.97
CA TYR A 240 2.35 -1.20 -17.80
C TYR A 240 3.46 -0.61 -16.90
N ASN A 241 4.56 -0.15 -17.48
CA ASN A 241 5.77 0.20 -16.72
C ASN A 241 5.56 1.36 -15.75
N GLU A 242 4.68 2.29 -16.12
CA GLU A 242 4.35 3.51 -15.39
C GLU A 242 3.27 3.29 -14.33
N PHE A 243 2.72 2.07 -14.21
CA PHE A 243 1.65 1.78 -13.28
C PHE A 243 2.14 1.95 -11.83
N PHE A 244 1.56 2.93 -11.13
CA PHE A 244 1.92 3.29 -9.75
C PHE A 244 0.73 3.29 -8.77
N GLY A 245 -0.36 2.62 -9.18
CA GLY A 245 -1.59 2.45 -8.40
C GLY A 245 -1.54 1.34 -7.34
N GLY A 246 -2.64 1.18 -6.60
CA GLY A 246 -2.79 0.20 -5.54
C GLY A 246 -2.13 0.62 -4.22
N VAL A 247 -0.83 0.30 -4.08
CA VAL A 247 -0.04 0.63 -2.89
C VAL A 247 1.32 1.21 -3.29
N SER A 248 1.59 2.43 -2.86
CA SER A 248 2.84 3.15 -3.11
C SER A 248 3.33 3.89 -1.88
N GLY A 249 4.59 4.32 -1.86
CA GLY A 249 5.15 5.04 -0.73
C GLY A 249 6.21 6.04 -1.12
N LEU A 250 6.17 7.17 -0.44
CA LEU A 250 7.06 8.32 -0.63
C LEU A 250 7.50 8.82 0.74
N THR A 251 8.75 9.27 0.84
CA THR A 251 9.16 10.05 2.01
C THR A 251 8.36 11.34 2.07
N VAL A 252 8.23 11.92 3.26
CA VAL A 252 7.55 13.22 3.41
C VAL A 252 8.21 14.30 2.55
N GLU A 253 9.54 14.25 2.39
CA GLU A 253 10.28 15.15 1.50
C GLU A 253 9.90 14.95 0.03
N GLN A 254 9.92 13.71 -0.46
CA GLN A 254 9.52 13.39 -1.84
C GLN A 254 8.09 13.84 -2.11
N PHE A 255 7.16 13.58 -1.20
CA PHE A 255 5.76 13.96 -1.36
C PHE A 255 5.53 15.47 -1.40
N LYS A 256 6.24 16.23 -0.54
CA LYS A 256 6.23 17.69 -0.57
C LYS A 256 6.83 18.24 -1.87
N LYS A 257 7.92 17.62 -2.35
CA LYS A 257 8.63 18.04 -3.57
C LYS A 257 7.74 17.99 -4.82
N ILE A 258 6.88 16.97 -4.92
CA ILE A 258 5.93 16.82 -6.04
C ILE A 258 4.59 17.54 -5.81
N ASN A 259 4.47 18.32 -4.73
CA ASN A 259 3.22 18.99 -4.32
C ASN A 259 2.03 18.02 -4.17
N GLY A 260 2.29 16.84 -3.62
CA GLY A 260 1.29 15.80 -3.37
C GLY A 260 0.58 15.25 -4.61
N PHE A 261 -0.57 14.63 -4.40
CA PHE A 261 -1.44 14.10 -5.45
C PHE A 261 -2.27 15.21 -6.13
N PRO A 262 -2.80 15.00 -7.36
CA PRO A 262 -3.78 15.90 -7.96
C PRO A 262 -5.14 15.85 -7.24
N ASN A 263 -5.80 17.00 -7.03
CA ASN A 263 -7.14 17.04 -6.38
C ASN A 263 -8.32 16.96 -7.37
N ALA A 264 -8.06 16.97 -8.68
CA ALA A 264 -9.09 17.13 -9.71
C ALA A 264 -9.72 15.81 -10.20
N PHE A 265 -9.19 14.65 -9.79
CA PHE A 265 -9.66 13.34 -10.24
C PHE A 265 -10.84 12.86 -9.40
N TRP A 266 -12.05 13.08 -9.92
CA TRP A 266 -13.32 12.63 -9.32
C TRP A 266 -13.84 11.40 -10.04
N GLY A 267 -13.77 10.23 -9.41
CA GLY A 267 -14.10 8.94 -10.02
C GLY A 267 -12.88 8.03 -10.13
N TRP A 268 -12.91 7.10 -11.08
CA TRP A 268 -11.90 6.06 -11.22
C TRP A 268 -10.86 6.40 -12.29
N GLY A 269 -9.59 6.49 -11.89
CA GLY A 269 -8.43 6.35 -12.78
C GLY A 269 -7.74 7.64 -13.19
N GLY A 270 -6.44 7.51 -13.51
CA GLY A 270 -5.56 8.55 -14.03
C GLY A 270 -4.86 9.38 -12.96
N GLU A 271 -5.26 9.27 -11.70
CA GLU A 271 -4.63 10.03 -10.61
C GLU A 271 -3.29 9.43 -10.17
N ASP A 272 -3.12 8.12 -10.33
CA ASP A 272 -1.88 7.38 -10.13
C ASP A 272 -0.88 7.59 -11.28
N ASP A 273 -1.38 7.65 -12.52
CA ASP A 273 -0.56 8.04 -13.68
C ASP A 273 -0.07 9.49 -13.57
N ASP A 274 -0.91 10.42 -13.11
CA ASP A 274 -0.48 11.80 -12.82
C ASP A 274 0.57 11.83 -11.71
N LEU A 275 0.45 10.99 -10.68
CA LEU A 275 1.47 10.88 -9.63
C LEU A 275 2.80 10.38 -10.20
N TRP A 276 2.79 9.36 -11.06
CA TRP A 276 3.99 8.85 -11.71
C TRP A 276 4.73 9.91 -12.54
N ASN A 277 3.98 10.80 -13.19
CA ASN A 277 4.55 11.87 -14.03
C ASN A 277 5.19 13.02 -13.23
N ARG A 278 4.94 13.13 -11.92
CA ARG A 278 5.50 14.19 -11.06
C ARG A 278 6.82 13.81 -10.43
#